data_AF-A0A969GKI7-F1
#
_entry.id   AF-A0A969GKI7-F1
#
_cell.length_a   1.000
_cell.length_b   1.000
_cell.length_c   1.000
_cell.angle_alpha   90.00
_cell.angle_beta   90.00
_cell.angle_gamma   90.00
#
_symmetry.space_group_name_H-M   'P 1'
#
loop_
_entity.id
_entity.type
_entity.pdbx_description
1 polymer ?
#
loop_
_entity_poly.entity_id
_entity_poly.type
_entity_poly.pdbx_seq_one_letter_code
_entity_poly.pdbx_strand_id
1 'polypeptide(L)'
;MASSSIPARVRFAPSPTGYLHLGGLRTALFGWLHARHTGGQFILRIEDTDQKRFDPASLEDVKRSLRWLGLDWDEGPDVGGPYGPYVQSERKEIYGRYAQQLIDQGDAYRCYATAEELEAMRTEQRARGQVQGYDRRHRYLSAEERAAFEAEGRPSVVRFAAPLDGTTAVHDLIRGEIEVENSQVMDPVLLKSDGMPTYHLAVVVDDHLMEITHVLRGEEWISSAPLHVLLYAAFDWESPQFIHLPVILDPSGKGKMSKRKQVVAGKNIWRWSTNLSRLATCPRPCSIFWSTWVGTSTPSGKSSPATRPLPALMSARSTRPQRPCPTPSWSGSTASTSARWNRRRSTTCR
;
A
#
# COMPACT_ATOMS: atom_id res chain seq x y z
N MET A 1 5.80 23.88 -16.48
CA MET A 1 6.27 22.57 -16.97
C MET A 1 5.55 21.54 -16.13
N ALA A 2 4.71 20.68 -16.74
CA ALA A 2 4.10 19.57 -16.00
C ALA A 2 5.25 18.67 -15.53
N SER A 3 5.37 18.42 -14.23
CA SER A 3 6.31 17.40 -13.75
C SER A 3 5.94 16.10 -14.44
N SER A 4 6.88 15.51 -15.19
CA SER A 4 6.72 14.18 -15.76
C SER A 4 6.57 13.20 -14.59
N SER A 5 5.34 12.97 -14.14
CA SER A 5 5.04 11.96 -13.13
C SER A 5 5.39 10.60 -13.72
N ILE A 6 6.25 9.85 -13.05
CA ILE A 6 6.59 8.48 -13.42
C ILE A 6 5.28 7.68 -13.55
N PRO A 7 5.04 6.94 -14.65
CA PRO A 7 3.85 6.13 -14.80
C PRO A 7 3.68 5.18 -13.62
N ALA A 8 2.60 5.32 -12.87
CA ALA A 8 2.42 4.56 -11.64
C ALA A 8 1.89 3.15 -11.96
N ARG A 9 2.65 2.13 -11.57
CA ARG A 9 2.14 0.76 -11.44
C ARG A 9 1.57 0.56 -10.04
N VAL A 10 0.28 0.27 -9.96
CA VAL A 10 -0.44 0.07 -8.70
C VAL A 10 -1.31 -1.18 -8.76
N ARG A 11 -1.63 -1.76 -7.60
CA ARG A 11 -2.52 -2.93 -7.51
C ARG A 11 -3.66 -2.76 -6.54
N PHE A 12 -4.81 -3.29 -6.91
CA PHE A 12 -5.87 -3.65 -5.98
C PHE A 12 -5.74 -5.13 -5.62
N ALA A 13 -5.53 -5.41 -4.34
CA ALA A 13 -5.23 -6.74 -3.84
C ALA A 13 -6.28 -7.24 -2.83
N PRO A 14 -7.49 -7.64 -3.28
CA PRO A 14 -8.53 -8.13 -2.38
C PRO A 14 -8.34 -9.60 -2.00
N SER A 15 -8.61 -9.94 -0.74
CA SER A 15 -8.86 -11.32 -0.32
C SER A 15 -10.33 -11.68 -0.53
N PRO A 16 -10.65 -12.74 -1.28
CA PRO A 16 -12.03 -13.14 -1.59
C PRO A 16 -12.65 -13.89 -0.40
N THR A 17 -12.94 -13.16 0.68
CA THR A 17 -13.50 -13.72 1.93
C THR A 17 -14.87 -13.15 2.29
N GLY A 18 -15.58 -12.60 1.31
CA GLY A 18 -16.85 -11.89 1.45
C GLY A 18 -16.98 -10.72 0.49
N TYR A 19 -18.06 -9.95 0.65
CA TYR A 19 -18.39 -8.84 -0.22
C TYR A 19 -17.36 -7.70 -0.21
N LEU A 20 -17.19 -7.06 -1.38
CA LEU A 20 -16.43 -5.83 -1.52
C LEU A 20 -17.12 -4.70 -0.74
N HIS A 21 -16.48 -4.24 0.33
CA HIS A 21 -16.97 -3.13 1.15
C HIS A 21 -16.51 -1.78 0.60
N LEU A 22 -17.17 -0.70 1.04
CA LEU A 22 -16.90 0.66 0.54
C LEU A 22 -15.44 1.11 0.73
N GLY A 23 -14.80 0.69 1.82
CA GLY A 23 -13.37 0.95 2.06
C GLY A 23 -12.49 0.34 0.97
N GLY A 24 -12.66 -0.96 0.68
CA GLY A 24 -11.97 -1.65 -0.41
C GLY A 24 -12.27 -1.03 -1.77
N LEU A 25 -13.53 -0.67 -2.03
CA LEU A 25 -13.89 -0.01 -3.28
C LEU A 25 -13.19 1.36 -3.45
N ARG A 26 -13.13 2.16 -2.39
CA ARG A 26 -12.43 3.45 -2.41
C ARG A 26 -10.93 3.25 -2.69
N THR A 27 -10.31 2.23 -2.11
CA THR A 27 -8.91 1.87 -2.41
C THR A 27 -8.74 1.53 -3.89
N ALA A 28 -9.61 0.68 -4.45
CA ALA A 28 -9.58 0.34 -5.88
C ALA A 28 -9.74 1.58 -6.76
N LEU A 29 -10.72 2.44 -6.46
CA LEU A 29 -10.98 3.68 -7.18
C LEU A 29 -9.77 4.62 -7.18
N PHE A 30 -9.13 4.84 -6.02
CA PHE A 30 -7.96 5.73 -5.95
C PHE A 30 -6.74 5.13 -6.66
N GLY A 31 -6.52 3.81 -6.57
CA GLY A 31 -5.48 3.15 -7.35
C GLY A 31 -5.72 3.34 -8.85
N TRP A 32 -6.94 3.05 -9.31
CA TRP A 32 -7.31 3.20 -10.72
C TRP A 32 -7.15 4.66 -11.21
N LEU A 33 -7.63 5.65 -10.44
CA LEU A 33 -7.47 7.07 -10.79
C LEU A 33 -5.99 7.48 -10.85
N HIS A 34 -5.16 6.99 -9.93
CA HIS A 34 -3.73 7.30 -9.90
C HIS A 34 -2.99 6.70 -11.10
N ALA A 35 -3.26 5.44 -11.44
CA ALA A 35 -2.74 4.80 -12.65
C ALA A 35 -3.14 5.58 -13.90
N ARG A 36 -4.44 5.86 -14.09
CA ARG A 36 -4.95 6.57 -15.27
C ARG A 36 -4.41 8.00 -15.36
N HIS A 37 -4.26 8.71 -14.24
CA HIS A 37 -3.73 10.07 -14.22
C HIS A 37 -2.26 10.16 -14.65
N THR A 38 -1.45 9.16 -14.28
CA THR A 38 -0.02 9.11 -14.58
C THR A 38 0.29 8.38 -15.88
N GLY A 39 -0.72 7.84 -16.57
CA GLY A 39 -0.54 6.96 -17.73
C GLY A 39 0.09 5.61 -17.39
N GLY A 40 -0.02 5.17 -16.13
CA GLY A 40 0.46 3.89 -15.63
C GLY A 40 -0.59 2.78 -15.67
N GLN A 41 -0.40 1.75 -14.85
CA GLN A 41 -1.15 0.50 -14.90
C GLN A 41 -1.83 0.16 -13.56
N PHE A 42 -3.06 -0.34 -13.66
CA PHE A 42 -3.89 -0.81 -12.56
C PHE A 42 -4.03 -2.33 -12.62
N ILE A 43 -3.48 -3.01 -11.61
CA ILE A 43 -3.37 -4.47 -11.55
C ILE A 43 -4.38 -5.03 -10.56
N LEU A 44 -5.06 -6.13 -10.91
CA LEU A 44 -5.89 -6.90 -10.00
C LEU A 44 -5.13 -8.17 -9.56
N ARG A 45 -4.75 -8.25 -8.28
CA ARG A 45 -4.10 -9.43 -7.69
C ARG A 45 -4.99 -10.07 -6.63
N ILE A 46 -5.23 -11.37 -6.70
CA ILE A 46 -6.12 -12.06 -5.75
C ILE A 46 -5.31 -12.65 -4.61
N GLU A 47 -5.61 -12.19 -3.39
CA GLU A 47 -4.92 -12.63 -2.17
C GLU A 47 -5.71 -13.75 -1.47
N ASP A 48 -5.60 -14.97 -1.99
CA ASP A 48 -6.30 -16.17 -1.53
C ASP A 48 -5.42 -17.09 -0.66
N THR A 49 -4.38 -16.56 -0.03
CA THR A 49 -3.45 -17.35 0.80
C THR A 49 -4.12 -18.01 2.02
N ASP A 50 -5.26 -17.48 2.46
CA ASP A 50 -6.12 -18.08 3.49
C ASP A 50 -7.26 -18.89 2.87
N GLN A 51 -6.94 -20.12 2.49
CA GLN A 51 -7.85 -21.06 1.85
C GLN A 51 -9.07 -21.42 2.71
N LYS A 52 -9.01 -21.27 4.05
CA LYS A 52 -10.15 -21.56 4.93
C LYS A 52 -11.25 -20.49 4.83
N ARG A 53 -10.87 -19.26 4.49
CA ARG A 53 -11.80 -18.13 4.32
C ARG A 53 -12.12 -17.83 2.87
N PHE A 54 -11.54 -18.57 1.94
CA PHE A 54 -11.73 -18.38 0.50
C PHE A 54 -13.19 -18.69 0.10
N ASP A 55 -13.78 -17.77 -0.66
CA ASP A 55 -15.10 -17.90 -1.26
C ASP A 55 -15.03 -17.56 -2.76
N PRO A 56 -15.19 -18.55 -3.66
CA PRO A 56 -15.21 -18.31 -5.10
C PRO A 56 -16.28 -17.30 -5.53
N ALA A 57 -17.44 -17.26 -4.87
CA ALA A 57 -18.50 -16.33 -5.21
C ALA A 57 -18.07 -14.88 -4.92
N SER A 58 -17.35 -14.67 -3.82
CA SER A 58 -16.77 -13.38 -3.46
C SER A 58 -15.76 -12.89 -4.50
N LEU A 59 -14.95 -13.78 -5.08
CA LEU A 59 -14.02 -13.42 -6.15
C LEU A 59 -14.75 -12.91 -7.41
N GLU A 60 -15.78 -13.62 -7.86
CA GLU A 60 -16.59 -13.18 -9.00
C GLU A 60 -17.34 -11.88 -8.70
N ASP A 61 -17.86 -11.72 -7.49
CA ASP A 61 -18.55 -10.52 -7.05
C ASP A 61 -17.61 -9.30 -7.08
N VAL A 62 -16.37 -9.43 -6.61
CA VAL A 62 -15.35 -8.37 -6.69
C VAL A 62 -15.11 -7.96 -8.14
N LYS A 63 -14.84 -8.91 -9.03
CA LYS A 63 -14.60 -8.64 -10.47
C LYS A 63 -15.81 -7.97 -11.11
N ARG A 64 -17.02 -8.46 -10.83
CA ARG A 64 -18.28 -7.90 -11.34
C ARG A 64 -18.50 -6.48 -10.83
N SER A 65 -18.26 -6.21 -9.55
CA SER A 65 -18.41 -4.87 -8.96
C SER A 65 -17.44 -3.86 -9.57
N LEU A 66 -16.18 -4.23 -9.78
CA LEU A 66 -15.18 -3.36 -10.41
C LEU A 66 -15.57 -3.03 -11.86
N ARG A 67 -15.93 -4.03 -12.66
CA ARG A 67 -16.39 -3.82 -14.05
C ARG A 67 -17.66 -2.96 -14.12
N TRP A 68 -18.61 -3.19 -13.21
CA TRP A 68 -19.85 -2.41 -13.16
C TRP A 68 -19.60 -0.93 -12.86
N LEU A 69 -18.54 -0.60 -12.13
CA LEU A 69 -18.10 0.78 -11.88
C LEU A 69 -17.21 1.36 -12.99
N GLY A 70 -16.88 0.58 -14.00
CA GLY A 70 -15.95 0.97 -15.06
C GLY A 70 -14.50 1.04 -14.58
N LEU A 71 -14.14 0.31 -13.54
CA LEU A 71 -12.76 0.16 -13.06
C LEU A 71 -12.14 -1.08 -13.71
N ASP A 72 -11.76 -0.94 -14.98
CA ASP A 72 -10.99 -1.92 -15.73
C ASP A 72 -9.57 -2.07 -15.15
N TRP A 73 -9.01 -3.27 -15.24
CA TRP A 73 -7.62 -3.55 -14.86
C TRP A 73 -6.82 -3.98 -16.08
N ASP A 74 -5.58 -3.54 -16.14
CA ASP A 74 -4.66 -3.75 -17.26
C ASP A 74 -3.97 -5.12 -17.17
N GLU A 75 -3.83 -5.63 -15.94
CA GLU A 75 -3.24 -6.92 -15.62
C GLU A 75 -4.08 -7.60 -14.53
N GLY A 76 -4.28 -8.91 -14.62
CA GLY A 76 -5.10 -9.64 -13.65
C GLY A 76 -5.39 -11.09 -14.02
N PRO A 77 -6.14 -11.81 -13.17
CA PRO A 77 -6.31 -13.27 -13.30
C PRO A 77 -7.02 -13.70 -14.60
N ASP A 78 -7.87 -12.85 -15.15
CA ASP A 78 -8.68 -13.11 -16.34
C ASP A 78 -8.14 -12.45 -17.61
N VAL A 79 -7.49 -11.29 -17.49
CA VAL A 79 -6.89 -10.56 -18.62
C VAL A 79 -5.43 -10.97 -18.88
N GLY A 80 -4.79 -11.65 -17.92
CA GLY A 80 -3.39 -12.03 -17.98
C GLY A 80 -2.45 -10.85 -17.77
N GLY A 81 -1.25 -10.95 -18.33
CA GLY A 81 -0.20 -9.94 -18.24
C GLY A 81 1.17 -10.57 -17.92
N PRO A 82 2.25 -9.79 -18.02
CA PRO A 82 3.61 -10.32 -18.01
C PRO A 82 4.09 -10.87 -16.66
N TYR A 83 3.47 -10.47 -15.54
CA TYR A 83 3.89 -10.85 -14.18
C TYR A 83 2.99 -11.91 -13.52
N GLY A 84 2.16 -12.59 -14.34
CA GLY A 84 1.29 -13.66 -13.88
C GLY A 84 2.05 -14.84 -13.25
N PRO A 85 1.35 -15.75 -12.55
CA PRO A 85 -0.08 -15.72 -12.27
C PRO A 85 -0.47 -14.60 -11.30
N TYR A 86 -1.72 -14.11 -11.36
CA TYR A 86 -2.23 -13.02 -10.50
C TYR A 86 -3.06 -13.51 -9.30
N VAL A 87 -3.00 -14.81 -9.02
CA VAL A 87 -3.62 -15.45 -7.85
C VAL A 87 -2.50 -15.99 -6.96
N GLN A 88 -2.48 -15.62 -5.69
CA GLN A 88 -1.34 -15.94 -4.81
C GLN A 88 -1.20 -17.45 -4.53
N SER A 89 -2.30 -18.21 -4.47
CA SER A 89 -2.22 -19.66 -4.30
C SER A 89 -1.47 -20.37 -5.43
N GLU A 90 -1.49 -19.81 -6.64
CA GLU A 90 -0.80 -20.32 -7.83
C GLU A 90 0.71 -19.96 -7.84
N ARG A 91 1.17 -19.14 -6.88
CA ARG A 91 2.55 -18.62 -6.81
C ARG A 91 3.37 -19.27 -5.69
N LYS A 92 2.90 -20.38 -5.13
CA LYS A 92 3.47 -21.06 -3.94
C LYS A 92 4.99 -21.28 -4.03
N GLU A 93 5.48 -21.77 -5.16
CA GLU A 93 6.91 -22.06 -5.37
C GLU A 93 7.78 -20.80 -5.31
N ILE A 94 7.26 -19.68 -5.81
CA ILE A 94 7.94 -18.38 -5.79
C ILE A 94 8.22 -17.98 -4.35
N TYR A 95 7.20 -18.04 -3.48
CA TYR A 95 7.36 -17.68 -2.08
C TYR A 95 8.28 -18.65 -1.31
N GLY A 96 8.23 -19.94 -1.63
CA GLY A 96 9.15 -20.93 -1.08
C GLY A 96 10.61 -20.58 -1.36
N ARG A 97 10.91 -20.16 -2.59
CA ARG A 97 12.26 -19.72 -2.99
C ARG A 97 12.73 -18.49 -2.19
N TYR A 98 11.89 -17.46 -2.08
CA TYR A 98 12.25 -16.23 -1.35
C TYR A 98 12.32 -16.45 0.17
N ALA A 99 11.48 -17.32 0.73
CA ALA A 99 11.59 -17.71 2.13
C ALA A 99 12.92 -18.45 2.40
N GLN A 100 13.34 -19.33 1.49
CA GLN A 100 14.63 -20.02 1.62
C GLN A 100 15.80 -19.05 1.47
N GLN A 101 15.73 -18.10 0.53
CA GLN A 101 16.75 -17.05 0.40
C GLN A 101 16.96 -16.27 1.71
N LEU A 102 15.87 -15.84 2.38
CA LEU A 102 15.98 -15.16 3.67
C LEU A 102 16.60 -16.04 4.76
N ILE A 103 16.33 -17.36 4.74
CA ILE A 103 16.96 -18.30 5.68
C ILE A 103 18.46 -18.38 5.43
N ASP A 104 18.86 -18.52 4.16
CA ASP A 104 20.26 -18.68 3.77
C ASP A 104 21.09 -17.42 4.10
N GLN A 105 20.46 -16.24 4.10
CA GLN A 105 21.06 -14.96 4.45
C GLN A 105 21.06 -14.65 5.96
N GLY A 106 20.30 -15.41 6.76
CA GLY A 106 20.16 -15.21 8.20
C GLY A 106 19.06 -14.23 8.61
N ASP A 107 18.29 -13.70 7.65
CA ASP A 107 17.16 -12.79 7.87
C ASP A 107 15.84 -13.54 8.19
N ALA A 108 15.83 -14.86 8.09
CA ALA A 108 14.74 -15.71 8.52
C ALA A 108 15.24 -17.01 9.16
N TYR A 109 14.36 -17.69 9.90
CA TYR A 109 14.68 -18.95 10.56
C TYR A 109 13.48 -19.88 10.65
N ARG A 110 13.76 -21.17 10.84
CA ARG A 110 12.75 -22.21 11.05
C ARG A 110 12.33 -22.24 12.51
N CYS A 111 11.02 -22.23 12.75
CA CYS A 111 10.42 -22.38 14.07
C CYS A 111 9.61 -23.67 14.12
N TYR A 112 9.98 -24.57 15.03
CA TYR A 112 9.34 -25.88 15.27
C TYR A 112 8.33 -25.86 16.44
N ALA A 113 7.92 -24.66 16.88
CA ALA A 113 7.03 -24.52 18.03
C ALA A 113 5.61 -25.00 17.67
N THR A 114 5.02 -25.85 18.51
CA THR A 114 3.66 -26.35 18.30
C THR A 114 2.60 -25.31 18.67
N ALA A 115 1.35 -25.53 18.26
CA ALA A 115 0.26 -24.64 18.63
C ALA A 115 0.05 -24.59 20.15
N GLU A 116 0.21 -25.73 20.84
CA GLU A 116 0.11 -25.87 22.28
C GLU A 116 1.22 -25.10 23.00
N GLU A 117 2.46 -25.23 22.54
CA GLU A 117 3.61 -24.50 23.09
C GLU A 117 3.45 -22.97 22.93
N LEU A 118 2.89 -22.52 21.81
CA LEU A 118 2.60 -21.10 21.57
C LEU A 118 1.44 -20.59 22.42
N GLU A 119 0.41 -21.40 22.69
CA GLU A 119 -0.69 -21.00 23.56
C GLU A 119 -0.26 -20.97 25.03
N ALA A 120 0.56 -21.92 25.46
CA ALA A 120 1.18 -21.90 26.78
C ALA A 120 2.02 -20.62 26.98
N MET A 121 2.86 -20.27 26.00
CA MET A 121 3.64 -19.02 25.99
C MET A 121 2.75 -17.77 26.17
N ARG A 122 1.67 -17.67 25.40
CA ARG A 122 0.74 -16.53 25.49
C ARG A 122 0.01 -16.47 26.83
N THR A 123 -0.28 -17.62 27.43
CA THR A 123 -0.94 -17.72 28.73
C THR A 123 0.01 -17.24 29.84
N GLU A 124 1.28 -17.65 29.78
CA GLU A 124 2.33 -17.21 30.70
C GLU A 124 2.59 -15.69 30.60
N GLN A 125 2.70 -15.14 29.39
CA GLN A 125 2.85 -13.70 29.17
C GLN A 125 1.67 -12.92 29.75
N ARG A 126 0.44 -13.40 29.55
CA ARG A 126 -0.78 -12.82 30.14
C ARG A 126 -0.74 -12.85 31.67
N ALA A 127 -0.36 -13.98 32.26
CA ALA A 127 -0.27 -14.12 33.71
C ALA A 127 0.78 -13.19 34.33
N ARG A 128 1.86 -12.88 33.59
CA ARG A 128 2.92 -11.97 34.02
C ARG A 128 2.69 -10.49 33.67
N GLY A 129 1.58 -10.15 33.01
CA GLY A 129 1.32 -8.79 32.53
C GLY A 129 2.33 -8.28 31.49
N GLN A 130 3.01 -9.19 30.79
CA GLN A 130 3.98 -8.85 29.75
C GLN A 130 3.27 -8.50 28.44
N VAL A 131 3.97 -7.77 27.57
CA VAL A 131 3.51 -7.53 26.19
C VAL A 131 3.37 -8.88 25.50
N GLN A 132 2.17 -9.14 24.94
CA GLN A 132 1.91 -10.39 24.24
C GLN A 132 2.61 -10.39 22.89
N GLY A 133 3.29 -11.48 22.58
CA GLY A 133 4.03 -11.61 21.35
C GLY A 133 4.78 -12.93 21.26
N TYR A 134 5.32 -13.21 20.08
CA TYR A 134 6.27 -14.29 19.92
C TYR A 134 7.59 -13.97 20.61
N ASP A 135 8.03 -14.86 21.50
CA ASP A 135 9.24 -14.69 22.33
C ASP A 135 10.56 -14.92 21.57
N ARG A 136 10.49 -15.07 20.24
CA ARG A 136 11.63 -15.38 19.38
C ARG A 136 12.33 -16.69 19.75
N ARG A 137 11.62 -17.63 20.39
CA ARG A 137 12.12 -19.00 20.56
C ARG A 137 12.55 -19.57 19.22
N HIS A 138 13.53 -20.45 19.23
CA HIS A 138 14.09 -21.07 18.04
C HIS A 138 14.84 -20.13 17.07
N ARG A 139 14.99 -18.82 17.36
CA ARG A 139 15.77 -17.90 16.50
C ARG A 139 17.25 -18.27 16.39
N TYR A 140 17.81 -18.81 17.47
CA TYR A 140 19.24 -19.09 17.60
C TYR A 140 19.53 -20.59 17.78
N LEU A 141 18.68 -21.47 17.25
CA LEU A 141 18.96 -22.91 17.32
C LEU A 141 20.29 -23.24 16.64
N SER A 142 21.02 -24.19 17.21
CA SER A 142 22.16 -24.82 16.54
C SER A 142 21.69 -25.73 15.40
N ALA A 143 22.63 -26.17 14.56
CA ALA A 143 22.33 -27.15 13.51
C ALA A 143 21.86 -28.49 14.11
N GLU A 144 22.42 -28.88 15.27
CA GLU A 144 22.09 -30.11 15.98
C GLU A 144 20.67 -30.06 16.56
N GLU A 145 20.28 -28.93 17.18
CA GLU A 145 18.93 -28.75 17.72
C GLU A 145 17.87 -28.75 16.61
N ARG A 146 18.17 -28.12 15.46
CA ARG A 146 17.28 -28.19 14.28
C ARG A 146 17.13 -29.62 13.77
N ALA A 147 18.24 -30.34 13.62
CA ALA A 147 18.23 -31.73 13.16
C ALA A 147 17.44 -32.65 14.11
N ALA A 148 17.48 -32.40 15.42
CA ALA A 148 16.68 -33.14 16.40
C ALA A 148 15.18 -32.95 16.18
N PHE A 149 14.70 -31.71 16.02
CA PHE A 149 13.29 -31.44 15.73
C PHE A 149 12.83 -32.00 14.38
N GLU A 150 13.72 -31.99 13.38
CA GLU A 150 13.45 -32.58 12.07
C GLU A 150 13.37 -34.11 12.13
N ALA A 151 14.25 -34.76 12.93
CA ALA A 151 14.22 -36.20 13.17
C ALA A 151 12.95 -36.66 13.92
N GLU A 152 12.39 -35.79 14.78
CA GLU A 152 11.07 -35.99 15.40
C GLU A 152 9.90 -35.85 14.40
N GLY A 153 10.16 -35.36 13.18
CA GLY A 153 9.13 -35.07 12.19
C GLY A 153 8.28 -33.84 12.53
N ARG A 154 8.79 -32.91 13.37
CA ARG A 154 8.04 -31.71 13.72
C ARG A 154 7.83 -30.80 12.51
N PRO A 155 6.60 -30.32 12.24
CA PRO A 155 6.39 -29.32 11.21
C PRO A 155 7.07 -28.01 11.61
N SER A 156 7.61 -27.29 10.63
CA SER A 156 8.22 -25.98 10.85
C SER A 156 7.50 -24.88 10.06
N VAL A 157 7.56 -23.67 10.59
CA VAL A 157 7.21 -22.44 9.88
C VAL A 157 8.47 -21.60 9.69
N VAL A 158 8.49 -20.75 8.66
CA VAL A 158 9.56 -19.78 8.46
C VAL A 158 9.15 -18.46 9.09
N ARG A 159 9.97 -17.90 9.97
CA ARG A 159 9.77 -16.60 10.61
C ARG A 159 10.82 -15.60 10.18
N PHE A 160 10.42 -14.34 10.10
CA PHE A 160 11.35 -13.24 9.85
C PHE A 160 12.15 -12.93 11.12
N ALA A 161 13.47 -12.78 10.97
CA ALA A 161 14.37 -12.37 12.03
C ALA A 161 14.46 -10.83 12.06
N ALA A 162 13.40 -10.15 12.52
CA ALA A 162 13.40 -8.69 12.57
C ALA A 162 14.60 -8.15 13.39
N PRO A 163 15.28 -7.06 12.97
CA PRO A 163 16.35 -6.45 13.75
C PRO A 163 15.90 -6.15 15.18
N LEU A 164 16.80 -6.25 16.15
CA LEU A 164 16.47 -6.07 17.57
C LEU A 164 16.75 -4.65 18.06
N ASP A 165 17.66 -3.96 17.39
CA ASP A 165 18.18 -2.65 17.70
C ASP A 165 18.02 -1.68 16.51
N GLY A 166 18.14 -0.39 16.80
CA GLY A 166 17.91 0.68 15.84
C GLY A 166 16.44 1.03 15.62
N THR A 167 16.19 1.87 14.62
CA THR A 167 14.87 2.33 14.24
C THR A 167 14.60 2.08 12.76
N THR A 168 13.33 1.90 12.42
CA THR A 168 12.86 1.82 11.04
C THR A 168 11.95 3.01 10.78
N ALA A 169 12.31 3.81 9.77
CA ALA A 169 11.48 4.89 9.27
C ALA A 169 10.66 4.42 8.05
N VAL A 170 9.38 4.78 8.03
CA VAL A 170 8.47 4.59 6.90
C VAL A 170 8.02 5.98 6.43
N HIS A 171 8.24 6.27 5.16
CA HIS A 171 7.70 7.47 4.53
C HIS A 171 6.36 7.16 3.85
N ASP A 172 5.26 7.58 4.46
CA ASP A 172 3.92 7.48 3.87
C ASP A 172 3.49 8.82 3.26
N LEU A 173 2.98 8.82 2.03
CA LEU A 173 2.66 10.05 1.32
C LEU A 173 1.45 10.82 1.91
N ILE A 174 0.63 10.19 2.77
CA ILE A 174 -0.49 10.83 3.46
C ILE A 174 -0.16 11.09 4.93
N ARG A 175 0.51 10.15 5.60
CA ARG A 175 0.79 10.19 7.04
C ARG A 175 2.12 10.82 7.40
N GLY A 176 2.97 11.05 6.41
CA GLY A 176 4.31 11.57 6.62
C GLY A 176 5.25 10.48 7.13
N GLU A 177 6.26 10.89 7.89
CA GLU A 177 7.27 10.02 8.45
C GLU A 177 6.75 9.32 9.71
N ILE A 178 6.92 7.99 9.74
CA ILE A 178 6.57 7.13 10.86
C ILE A 178 7.84 6.39 11.26
N GLU A 179 8.32 6.62 12.47
CA GLU A 179 9.51 5.95 13.01
C GLU A 179 9.10 4.99 14.12
N VAL A 180 9.64 3.76 14.09
CA VAL A 180 9.39 2.72 15.08
C VAL A 180 10.71 2.09 15.50
N GLU A 181 10.87 1.84 16.80
CA GLU A 181 12.00 1.07 17.32
C GLU A 181 11.91 -0.39 16.87
N ASN A 182 13.01 -0.93 16.35
CA ASN A 182 13.04 -2.30 15.81
C ASN A 182 12.74 -3.35 16.89
N SER A 183 13.04 -3.05 18.15
CA SER A 183 12.69 -3.89 19.32
C SER A 183 11.19 -4.20 19.42
N GLN A 184 10.33 -3.30 18.93
CA GLN A 184 8.87 -3.41 18.94
C GLN A 184 8.32 -4.22 17.75
N VAL A 185 9.15 -4.48 16.73
CA VAL A 185 8.78 -5.29 15.58
C VAL A 185 8.90 -6.77 15.95
N MET A 186 7.77 -7.47 15.89
CA MET A 186 7.71 -8.90 16.15
C MET A 186 8.36 -9.70 15.02
N ASP A 187 8.69 -10.97 15.27
CA ASP A 187 9.16 -11.93 14.28
C ASP A 187 7.95 -12.69 13.67
N PRO A 188 7.26 -12.15 12.64
CA PRO A 188 6.08 -12.77 12.06
C PRO A 188 6.43 -14.09 11.36
N VAL A 189 5.42 -14.94 11.21
CA VAL A 189 5.50 -16.06 10.26
C VAL A 189 5.45 -15.50 8.83
N LEU A 190 6.39 -15.91 7.99
CA LEU A 190 6.46 -15.59 6.56
C LEU A 190 5.91 -16.74 5.71
N LEU A 191 6.25 -17.98 6.06
CA LEU A 191 5.80 -19.19 5.37
C LEU A 191 5.24 -20.18 6.37
N LYS A 192 4.03 -20.66 6.14
CA LYS A 192 3.37 -21.69 6.97
C LYS A 192 3.96 -23.07 6.68
N SER A 193 3.67 -24.04 7.55
CA SER A 193 4.13 -25.43 7.42
C SER A 193 3.54 -26.17 6.21
N ASP A 194 2.37 -25.73 5.72
CA ASP A 194 1.76 -26.21 4.48
C ASP A 194 2.46 -25.63 3.23
N GLY A 195 3.48 -24.78 3.39
CA GLY A 195 4.23 -24.11 2.33
C GLY A 195 3.51 -22.91 1.72
N MET A 196 2.35 -22.49 2.23
CA MET A 196 1.68 -21.28 1.79
C MET A 196 2.26 -20.06 2.53
N PRO A 197 2.45 -18.92 1.83
CA PRO A 197 2.94 -17.71 2.47
C PRO A 197 1.88 -17.11 3.41
N THR A 198 2.34 -16.28 4.33
CA THR A 198 1.47 -15.29 4.97
C THR A 198 1.35 -14.05 4.12
N TYR A 199 0.40 -13.19 4.46
CA TYR A 199 0.22 -11.87 3.83
C TYR A 199 1.53 -11.08 3.71
N HIS A 200 2.37 -11.09 4.74
CA HIS A 200 3.58 -10.26 4.77
C HIS A 200 4.60 -10.66 3.70
N LEU A 201 4.89 -11.96 3.57
CA LEU A 201 5.82 -12.45 2.55
C LEU A 201 5.21 -12.28 1.15
N ALA A 202 3.95 -12.70 0.98
CA ALA A 202 3.31 -12.71 -0.33
C ALA A 202 3.22 -11.29 -0.93
N VAL A 203 2.83 -10.30 -0.12
CA VAL A 203 2.71 -8.91 -0.59
C VAL A 203 4.04 -8.31 -0.99
N VAL A 204 5.09 -8.47 -0.17
CA VAL A 204 6.41 -7.88 -0.49
C VAL A 204 6.99 -8.51 -1.74
N VAL A 205 6.95 -9.84 -1.84
CA VAL A 205 7.45 -10.57 -3.02
C VAL A 205 6.66 -10.19 -4.27
N ASP A 206 5.32 -10.18 -4.21
CA ASP A 206 4.52 -9.87 -5.39
C ASP A 206 4.57 -8.39 -5.77
N ASP A 207 4.62 -7.48 -4.79
CA ASP A 207 4.75 -6.06 -5.09
C ASP A 207 6.11 -5.76 -5.77
N HIS A 208 7.20 -6.41 -5.33
CA HIS A 208 8.48 -6.33 -6.03
C HIS A 208 8.43 -6.95 -7.43
N LEU A 209 7.99 -8.21 -7.54
CA LEU A 209 7.99 -8.95 -8.82
C LEU A 209 7.03 -8.38 -9.86
N MET A 210 5.94 -7.74 -9.44
CA MET A 210 5.00 -7.04 -10.33
C MET A 210 5.37 -5.58 -10.56
N GLU A 211 6.55 -5.15 -10.08
CA GLU A 211 7.08 -3.79 -10.22
C GLU A 211 6.09 -2.72 -9.73
N ILE A 212 5.47 -2.96 -8.58
CA ILE A 212 4.56 -2.00 -7.96
C ILE A 212 5.36 -0.80 -7.48
N THR A 213 4.91 0.38 -7.89
CA THR A 213 5.55 1.66 -7.54
C THR A 213 4.87 2.35 -6.36
N HIS A 214 3.54 2.22 -6.26
CA HIS A 214 2.75 2.84 -5.20
C HIS A 214 1.78 1.82 -4.60
N VAL A 215 1.84 1.66 -3.28
CA VAL A 215 0.98 0.79 -2.49
C VAL A 215 -0.10 1.61 -1.81
N LEU A 216 -1.28 1.65 -2.43
CA LEU A 216 -2.50 2.22 -1.85
C LEU A 216 -3.23 1.14 -1.06
N ARG A 217 -3.43 1.36 0.24
CA ARG A 217 -4.20 0.46 1.11
C ARG A 217 -4.84 1.19 2.28
N GLY A 218 -5.75 0.53 2.98
CA GLY A 218 -6.38 1.11 4.17
C GLY A 218 -5.41 1.30 5.33
N GLU A 219 -5.65 2.33 6.13
CA GLU A 219 -4.87 2.66 7.34
C GLU A 219 -4.78 1.52 8.35
N GLU A 220 -5.68 0.53 8.33
CA GLU A 220 -5.53 -0.66 9.19
C GLU A 220 -4.20 -1.42 9.01
N TRP A 221 -3.52 -1.24 7.88
CA TRP A 221 -2.24 -1.87 7.59
C TRP A 221 -1.02 -1.03 7.98
N ILE A 222 -1.22 0.17 8.55
CA ILE A 222 -0.13 1.09 8.87
C ILE A 222 0.88 0.50 9.85
N SER A 223 0.40 -0.29 10.83
CA SER A 223 1.25 -0.98 11.81
C SER A 223 2.15 -2.06 11.20
N SER A 224 1.82 -2.54 10.00
CA SER A 224 2.63 -3.52 9.27
C SER A 224 3.64 -2.87 8.33
N ALA A 225 3.58 -1.55 8.13
CA ALA A 225 4.46 -0.87 7.19
C ALA A 225 5.95 -0.93 7.58
N PRO A 226 6.36 -0.77 8.86
CA PRO A 226 7.77 -0.93 9.25
C PRO A 226 8.30 -2.33 8.95
N LEU A 227 7.49 -3.36 9.24
CA LEU A 227 7.82 -4.74 8.90
C LEU A 227 8.01 -4.94 7.40
N HIS A 228 7.16 -4.33 6.56
CA HIS A 228 7.32 -4.43 5.11
C HIS A 228 8.58 -3.73 4.63
N VAL A 229 8.91 -2.54 5.15
CA VAL A 229 10.18 -1.86 4.85
C VAL A 229 11.39 -2.72 5.24
N LEU A 230 11.37 -3.35 6.41
CA LEU A 230 12.42 -4.26 6.85
C LEU A 230 12.55 -5.49 5.94
N LEU A 231 11.43 -6.05 5.45
CA LEU A 231 11.46 -7.15 4.49
C LEU A 231 12.05 -6.72 3.14
N TYR A 232 11.68 -5.55 2.62
CA TYR A 232 12.32 -5.01 1.41
C TYR A 232 13.83 -4.83 1.61
N ALA A 233 14.25 -4.28 2.75
CA ALA A 233 15.67 -4.13 3.08
C ALA A 233 16.41 -5.46 3.18
N ALA A 234 15.80 -6.50 3.78
CA ALA A 234 16.38 -7.84 3.86
C ALA A 234 16.62 -8.48 2.48
N PHE A 235 15.78 -8.17 1.49
CA PHE A 235 15.99 -8.60 0.12
C PHE A 235 16.92 -7.68 -0.71
N ASP A 236 17.43 -6.59 -0.12
CA ASP A 236 18.14 -5.52 -0.83
C ASP A 236 17.29 -4.92 -1.98
N TRP A 237 15.99 -4.73 -1.71
CA TRP A 237 15.02 -4.18 -2.65
C TRP A 237 14.59 -2.76 -2.27
N GLU A 238 14.32 -1.94 -3.28
CA GLU A 238 13.69 -0.65 -3.08
C GLU A 238 12.19 -0.83 -2.76
N SER A 239 11.74 -0.24 -1.65
CA SER A 239 10.33 -0.30 -1.26
C SER A 239 9.48 0.64 -2.13
N PRO A 240 8.24 0.24 -2.50
CA PRO A 240 7.31 1.15 -3.16
C PRO A 240 6.90 2.30 -2.23
N GLN A 241 6.34 3.35 -2.83
CA GLN A 241 5.76 4.44 -2.05
C GLN A 241 4.48 3.99 -1.35
N PHE A 242 4.42 4.14 -0.03
CA PHE A 242 3.25 3.77 0.75
C PHE A 242 2.23 4.90 0.85
N ILE A 243 0.95 4.55 0.71
CA ILE A 243 -0.19 5.46 0.79
C ILE A 243 -1.29 4.80 1.65
N HIS A 244 -1.37 5.14 2.93
CA HIS A 244 -2.38 4.62 3.86
C HIS A 244 -3.64 5.51 3.93
N LEU A 245 -4.70 5.04 3.27
CA LEU A 245 -5.98 5.74 3.14
C LEU A 245 -6.75 5.80 4.47
N PRO A 246 -7.19 6.98 4.93
CA PRO A 246 -7.89 7.15 6.21
C PRO A 246 -9.17 6.33 6.33
N VAL A 247 -9.46 5.78 7.49
CA VAL A 247 -10.69 5.00 7.71
C VAL A 247 -11.95 5.80 7.40
N ILE A 248 -12.94 5.17 6.75
CA ILE A 248 -14.29 5.76 6.60
C ILE A 248 -15.03 5.61 7.94
N LEU A 249 -15.36 6.74 8.55
CA LEU A 249 -16.11 6.80 9.80
C LEU A 249 -17.60 6.56 9.56
N ASP A 250 -18.26 5.97 10.54
CA ASP A 250 -19.72 5.87 10.55
C ASP A 250 -20.33 7.29 10.63
N PRO A 251 -21.36 7.63 9.85
CA PRO A 251 -22.01 8.94 9.90
C PRO A 251 -22.56 9.33 11.28
N SER A 252 -22.79 8.35 12.16
CA SER A 252 -23.18 8.57 13.56
C SER A 252 -22.03 9.03 14.47
N GLY A 253 -20.80 9.11 13.95
CA GLY A 253 -19.59 9.46 14.71
C GLY A 253 -19.07 8.34 15.62
N LYS A 254 -19.74 7.18 15.67
CA LYS A 254 -19.35 6.04 16.52
C LYS A 254 -18.49 5.04 15.73
N GLY A 255 -17.21 5.34 15.63
CA GLY A 255 -16.18 4.40 15.18
C GLY A 255 -16.15 4.13 13.66
N LYS A 256 -15.43 3.07 13.28
CA LYS A 256 -15.23 2.63 11.89
C LYS A 256 -16.53 2.08 11.29
N MET A 257 -16.82 2.43 10.03
CA MET A 257 -17.92 1.82 9.27
C MET A 257 -17.69 0.31 9.16
N SER A 258 -18.57 -0.49 9.77
CA SER A 258 -18.36 -1.93 9.92
C SER A 258 -18.88 -2.74 8.73
N LYS A 259 -18.26 -3.91 8.49
CA LYS A 259 -18.71 -4.90 7.49
C LYS A 259 -20.18 -5.33 7.64
N ARG A 260 -20.78 -5.14 8.82
CA ARG A 260 -22.15 -5.58 9.15
C ARG A 260 -23.19 -4.47 9.02
N LYS A 261 -22.79 -3.20 9.00
CA LYS A 261 -23.71 -2.08 8.89
C LYS A 261 -23.90 -1.69 7.43
N GLN A 262 -24.97 -2.28 6.88
CA GLN A 262 -25.69 -1.92 5.67
C GLN A 262 -24.99 -2.28 4.35
N VAL A 263 -25.42 -3.44 3.84
CA VAL A 263 -26.15 -3.53 2.57
C VAL A 263 -26.62 -2.13 2.11
N VAL A 264 -25.82 -1.48 1.28
CA VAL A 264 -26.39 -0.62 0.24
C VAL A 264 -26.91 -1.61 -0.79
N ALA A 265 -28.10 -2.16 -0.54
CA ALA A 265 -28.83 -2.95 -1.51
C ALA A 265 -28.95 -2.09 -2.75
N GLY A 266 -28.18 -2.43 -3.79
CA GLY A 266 -28.37 -2.28 -5.24
C GLY A 266 -29.24 -1.16 -5.84
N LYS A 267 -29.68 -0.14 -5.11
CA LYS A 267 -30.70 0.82 -5.57
C LYS A 267 -30.19 2.25 -5.65
N ASN A 268 -29.10 2.61 -4.96
CA ASN A 268 -28.55 3.99 -5.02
C ASN A 268 -27.16 4.10 -5.64
N ILE A 269 -26.53 2.98 -6.00
CA ILE A 269 -25.21 3.00 -6.65
C ILE A 269 -25.34 3.32 -8.16
N TRP A 270 -26.50 3.02 -8.77
CA TRP A 270 -26.85 3.32 -10.18
C TRP A 270 -26.74 4.79 -10.60
N ARG A 271 -26.65 5.73 -9.64
CA ARG A 271 -26.54 7.17 -9.94
C ARG A 271 -25.09 7.66 -10.09
N TRP A 272 -24.09 6.79 -9.88
CA TRP A 272 -22.66 7.14 -9.93
C TRP A 272 -21.97 6.81 -11.26
N SER A 273 -22.56 5.94 -12.09
CA SER A 273 -21.90 5.38 -13.29
C SER A 273 -21.78 6.34 -14.48
N THR A 274 -22.40 7.52 -14.45
CA THR A 274 -22.46 8.41 -15.63
C THR A 274 -21.36 9.47 -15.71
N ASN A 275 -20.43 9.55 -14.75
CA ASN A 275 -19.38 10.61 -14.74
C ASN A 275 -17.93 10.16 -14.50
N LEU A 276 -17.65 8.87 -14.29
CA LEU A 276 -16.29 8.40 -13.96
C LEU A 276 -15.31 8.49 -15.15
N SER A 277 -15.76 8.18 -16.37
CA SER A 277 -14.94 8.27 -17.59
C SER A 277 -14.61 9.71 -17.99
N ARG A 278 -15.41 10.71 -17.58
CA ARG A 278 -15.10 12.14 -17.74
C ARG A 278 -14.10 12.67 -16.70
N LEU A 279 -14.04 12.04 -15.52
CA LEU A 279 -13.07 12.40 -14.47
C LEU A 279 -11.66 11.93 -14.82
N ALA A 280 -11.52 10.77 -15.49
CA ALA A 280 -10.23 10.21 -15.90
C ALA A 280 -9.53 11.00 -17.02
N THR A 281 -10.29 11.75 -17.83
CA THR A 281 -9.80 12.49 -19.01
C THR A 281 -9.66 14.00 -18.78
N CYS A 282 -9.99 14.49 -17.59
CA CYS A 282 -9.93 15.93 -17.29
C CYS A 282 -8.47 16.36 -16.98
N PRO A 283 -7.94 17.44 -17.60
CA PRO A 283 -6.60 17.95 -17.29
C PRO A 283 -6.49 18.66 -15.92
N ARG A 284 -7.60 18.90 -15.22
CA ARG A 284 -7.65 19.62 -13.92
C ARG A 284 -8.43 18.90 -12.80
N PRO A 285 -8.36 17.57 -12.59
CA PRO A 285 -9.18 16.94 -11.55
C PRO A 285 -8.57 17.14 -10.15
N CYS A 286 -7.30 17.51 -10.03
CA CYS A 286 -6.57 17.26 -8.79
C CYS A 286 -6.85 18.24 -7.64
N SER A 287 -6.99 19.55 -7.84
CA SER A 287 -6.96 20.45 -6.67
C SER A 287 -8.23 20.43 -5.82
N ILE A 288 -9.41 20.20 -6.44
CA ILE A 288 -10.68 20.12 -5.72
C ILE A 288 -10.97 18.67 -5.29
N PHE A 289 -10.54 17.65 -6.05
CA PHE A 289 -10.87 16.27 -5.69
C PHE A 289 -9.94 15.71 -4.59
N TRP A 290 -8.64 16.06 -4.63
CA TRP A 290 -7.67 15.68 -3.59
C TRP A 290 -8.03 16.30 -2.23
N SER A 291 -8.31 17.61 -2.17
CA SER A 291 -8.67 18.30 -0.93
C SER A 291 -9.99 17.79 -0.33
N THR A 292 -11.02 17.60 -1.18
CA THR A 292 -12.39 17.34 -0.69
C THR A 292 -12.58 15.91 -0.20
N TRP A 293 -11.72 14.96 -0.57
CA TRP A 293 -11.83 13.55 -0.16
C TRP A 293 -10.68 13.02 0.71
N VAL A 294 -9.49 13.63 0.64
CA VAL A 294 -8.35 13.32 1.54
C VAL A 294 -8.48 14.03 2.90
N GLY A 295 -9.54 14.84 3.10
CA GLY A 295 -9.82 15.48 4.39
C GLY A 295 -8.96 16.73 4.66
N THR A 296 -8.33 17.31 3.64
CA THR A 296 -7.64 18.59 3.77
C THR A 296 -8.54 19.71 3.25
N SER A 297 -8.94 20.61 4.15
CA SER A 297 -9.68 21.81 3.80
C SER A 297 -8.91 22.63 2.76
N THR A 298 -9.62 23.14 1.75
CA THR A 298 -9.03 24.06 0.77
C THR A 298 -8.61 25.36 1.48
N PRO A 299 -7.54 26.06 1.03
CA PRO A 299 -7.04 27.28 1.69
C PRO A 299 -7.96 28.51 1.58
N SER A 300 -9.15 28.37 0.99
CA SER A 300 -10.11 29.46 0.87
C SER A 300 -11.32 29.15 1.74
N GLY A 301 -11.29 29.60 2.99
CA GLY A 301 -12.36 29.48 3.98
C GLY A 301 -13.65 30.16 3.53
N LYS A 302 -14.43 29.48 2.68
CA LYS A 302 -15.82 29.81 2.38
C LYS A 302 -16.63 28.53 2.34
N SER A 303 -17.39 28.30 3.41
CA SER A 303 -18.48 27.34 3.49
C SER A 303 -19.57 27.69 2.48
N SER A 304 -20.00 26.73 1.64
CA SER A 304 -21.29 26.80 0.96
C SER A 304 -22.05 25.50 1.15
N PRO A 305 -23.37 25.57 1.41
CA PRO A 305 -24.16 24.42 1.79
C PRO A 305 -24.39 23.48 0.61
N ALA A 306 -24.35 22.19 0.90
CA ALA A 306 -24.70 21.11 0.00
C ALA A 306 -26.18 21.19 -0.36
N THR A 307 -26.49 21.50 -1.63
CA THR A 307 -27.58 20.96 -2.48
C THR A 307 -27.93 21.93 -3.61
N ARG A 308 -27.36 21.73 -4.80
CA ARG A 308 -28.01 22.13 -6.08
C ARG A 308 -27.75 21.06 -7.14
N PRO A 309 -28.79 20.61 -7.88
CA PRO A 309 -28.60 19.71 -9.02
C PRO A 309 -27.99 20.48 -10.20
N LEU A 310 -26.98 19.91 -10.88
CA LEU A 310 -26.49 20.39 -12.18
C LEU A 310 -27.51 20.01 -13.26
N PRO A 311 -28.31 20.98 -13.73
CA PRO A 311 -27.95 21.68 -14.96
C PRO A 311 -28.33 23.18 -14.88
N ALA A 312 -27.40 24.04 -14.47
CA ALA A 312 -27.57 25.50 -14.57
C ALA A 312 -26.23 26.27 -14.71
N LEU A 313 -25.16 25.59 -15.12
CA LEU A 313 -23.83 26.19 -15.33
C LEU A 313 -23.39 26.24 -16.80
N MET A 314 -24.32 25.97 -17.74
CA MET A 314 -24.15 26.20 -19.17
C MET A 314 -25.14 27.27 -19.67
N SER A 315 -25.14 28.45 -19.06
CA SER A 315 -25.80 29.64 -19.62
C SER A 315 -25.25 30.90 -18.96
N ALA A 316 -23.97 31.17 -19.17
CA ALA A 316 -23.42 32.51 -19.00
C ALA A 316 -22.42 32.74 -20.14
N ARG A 317 -22.94 33.11 -21.31
CA ARG A 317 -22.14 33.84 -22.30
C ARG A 317 -21.72 35.15 -21.64
N SER A 318 -20.45 35.27 -21.30
CA SER A 318 -19.85 36.58 -21.01
C SER A 318 -19.12 37.04 -22.26
N THR A 319 -19.75 37.97 -22.96
CA THR A 319 -19.18 38.80 -24.00
C THR A 319 -18.30 39.87 -23.37
N ARG A 320 -16.98 39.84 -23.60
CA ARG A 320 -16.13 41.03 -23.79
C ARG A 320 -14.72 40.65 -24.27
N PRO A 321 -14.06 41.52 -25.08
CA PRO A 321 -12.91 41.15 -25.90
C PRO A 321 -11.58 41.20 -25.15
N GLN A 322 -10.64 40.38 -25.62
CA GLN A 322 -9.24 40.35 -25.21
C GLN A 322 -8.57 41.72 -25.41
N ARG A 323 -7.89 42.23 -24.38
CA ARG A 323 -6.86 43.27 -24.52
C ARG A 323 -5.49 42.60 -24.69
N PRO A 324 -4.61 43.07 -25.58
CA PRO A 324 -3.29 42.48 -25.75
C PRO A 324 -2.36 42.89 -24.59
N CYS A 325 -1.49 41.95 -24.19
CA CYS A 325 -0.41 42.19 -23.23
C CYS A 325 0.60 43.21 -23.78
N PRO A 326 1.15 44.12 -22.96
CA PRO A 326 2.28 44.95 -23.36
C PRO A 326 3.59 44.14 -23.29
N THR A 327 4.41 44.25 -24.33
CA THR A 327 5.83 43.91 -24.32
C THR A 327 6.61 45.00 -23.59
N PRO A 328 7.71 44.67 -22.89
CA PRO A 328 8.77 45.64 -22.63
C PRO A 328 9.98 45.34 -23.53
N SER A 329 10.23 46.25 -24.46
CA SER A 329 11.53 46.46 -25.10
C SER A 329 12.38 47.34 -24.20
N TRP A 330 13.59 46.92 -23.82
CA TRP A 330 14.69 47.85 -23.52
C TRP A 330 16.01 47.25 -24.00
N SER A 331 16.65 48.01 -24.88
CA SER A 331 17.96 47.84 -25.48
C SER A 331 19.05 48.43 -24.57
N GLY A 332 20.22 47.78 -24.56
CA GLY A 332 21.50 48.49 -24.66
C GLY A 332 22.29 48.78 -23.39
N SER A 333 23.40 48.04 -23.25
CA SER A 333 24.78 48.54 -23.12
C SER A 333 25.58 47.97 -21.93
N THR A 334 26.51 47.07 -22.31
CA THR A 334 27.94 47.00 -21.93
C THR A 334 28.37 47.47 -20.53
N ALA A 335 28.99 46.57 -19.77
CA ALA A 335 30.42 46.66 -19.46
C ALA A 335 30.91 45.40 -18.73
N SER A 336 32.08 44.95 -19.18
CA SER A 336 32.97 43.95 -18.59
C SER A 336 33.29 44.20 -17.11
N THR A 337 33.50 43.15 -16.32
CA THR A 337 34.80 42.90 -15.65
C THR A 337 34.88 41.53 -14.99
N SER A 338 36.04 40.93 -15.18
CA SER A 338 36.58 39.66 -14.66
C SER A 338 37.07 39.75 -13.22
N ALA A 339 36.95 38.67 -12.44
CA ALA A 339 37.90 38.17 -11.41
C ALA A 339 37.24 36.96 -10.71
N ARG A 340 37.63 35.68 -10.89
CA ARG A 340 38.82 34.95 -10.40
C ARG A 340 39.30 35.40 -9.01
N TRP A 341 39.21 34.50 -8.02
CA TRP A 341 40.18 34.17 -6.95
C TRP A 341 39.53 33.07 -6.07
N ASN A 342 39.86 31.78 -6.13
CA ASN A 342 41.08 31.01 -5.81
C ASN A 342 41.20 30.58 -4.33
N ARG A 343 41.62 29.30 -4.20
CA ARG A 343 41.84 28.45 -3.02
C ARG A 343 42.79 29.02 -1.94
N ARG A 344 42.63 28.55 -0.69
CA ARG A 344 43.61 27.79 0.17
C ARG A 344 43.12 27.81 1.64
N ARG A 345 42.91 26.67 2.31
CA ARG A 345 43.84 25.80 3.07
C ARG A 345 44.52 26.44 4.32
N SER A 346 44.20 25.82 5.47
CA SER A 346 45.02 25.50 6.67
C SER A 346 45.76 26.59 7.43
N THR A 347 45.49 26.71 8.75
CA THR A 347 46.48 26.43 9.82
C THR A 347 45.85 26.30 11.21
N THR A 348 46.49 25.43 12.01
CA THR A 348 46.31 25.06 13.42
C THR A 348 46.80 26.13 14.41
N CYS A 349 46.59 25.84 15.71
CA CYS A 349 47.09 26.48 16.96
C CYS A 349 46.21 27.59 17.57
N ARG A 350 45.47 27.30 18.64
CA ARG A 350 45.94 27.11 20.02
C ARG A 350 44.91 26.32 20.82
#